data_AF-A4T7P6-F1
#
_entry.id   AF-A4T7P6-F1
#
_cell.length_a   1.000
_cell.length_b   1.000
_cell.length_c   1.000
_cell.angle_alpha   90.00
_cell.angle_beta   90.00
_cell.angle_gamma   90.00
#
_symmetry.space_group_name_H-M   'P 1'
#
loop_
_entity.id
_entity.type
_entity.pdbx_description
1 polymer ?
#
loop_
_entity_poly.entity_id
_entity_poly.type
_entity_poly.pdbx_seq_one_letter_code
_entity_poly.pdbx_strand_id
1 'polypeptide(L)'
;MSQCRGCGRPLLKRSQKIYCSTSCQAAVRRDAAVKRWLESGDAWVDTRSGHYIRQYLSAAQAGRCAICEGDGVWLNLPLTFVVDHIDGNPSNNRRENLRLICPNCDSQLSTYKGRNRGSGRHSRRQRYADGQSF
;
A
#
# COMPACT_ATOMS: atom_id res chain seq x y z
N MET A 1 -3.78 -23.52 -29.58
CA MET A 1 -2.79 -22.58 -29.01
C MET A 1 -3.28 -22.13 -27.64
N SER A 2 -2.45 -22.19 -26.61
CA SER A 2 -2.85 -21.73 -25.26
C SER A 2 -2.91 -20.20 -25.19
N GLN A 3 -3.81 -19.66 -24.37
CA GLN A 3 -3.97 -18.22 -24.16
C GLN A 3 -3.39 -17.79 -22.81
N CYS A 4 -2.96 -16.52 -22.74
CA CYS A 4 -2.46 -15.90 -21.52
C CYS A 4 -3.60 -15.72 -20.50
N ARG A 5 -3.42 -16.23 -19.27
CA ARG A 5 -4.43 -16.09 -18.21
C ARG A 5 -4.68 -14.65 -17.74
N GLY A 6 -3.78 -13.72 -18.05
CA GLY A 6 -3.92 -12.32 -17.63
C GLY A 6 -4.52 -11.40 -18.67
N CYS A 7 -4.17 -11.56 -19.95
CA CYS A 7 -4.61 -10.64 -21.01
C CYS A 7 -5.31 -11.33 -22.19
N GLY A 8 -5.51 -12.65 -22.15
CA GLY A 8 -6.18 -13.42 -23.20
C GLY A 8 -5.39 -13.61 -24.50
N ARG A 9 -4.27 -12.88 -24.70
CA ARG A 9 -3.44 -12.99 -25.91
C ARG A 9 -2.88 -14.40 -26.09
N PRO A 10 -2.73 -14.88 -27.35
CA PRO A 10 -2.14 -16.19 -27.61
C PRO A 10 -0.68 -16.25 -27.13
N LEU A 11 -0.29 -17.41 -26.59
CA LEU A 11 1.09 -17.69 -26.19
C LEU A 11 1.86 -18.18 -27.42
N LEU A 12 2.84 -17.39 -27.85
CA LEU A 12 3.57 -17.58 -29.11
C LEU A 12 4.88 -18.37 -28.93
N LYS A 13 5.49 -18.29 -27.75
CA LYS A 13 6.79 -18.91 -27.43
C LYS A 13 6.59 -20.16 -26.56
N ARG A 14 7.42 -21.19 -26.76
CA ARG A 14 7.39 -22.42 -25.93
C ARG A 14 7.60 -22.18 -24.42
N SER A 15 8.32 -21.11 -24.06
CA SER A 15 8.57 -20.69 -22.67
C SER A 15 7.35 -20.03 -22.01
N GLN A 16 6.40 -19.53 -22.80
CA GLN A 16 5.17 -18.93 -22.30
C GLN A 16 4.16 -20.05 -21.98
N LYS A 17 4.08 -20.44 -20.71
CA LYS A 17 3.17 -21.51 -20.25
C LYS A 17 1.82 -21.01 -19.77
N ILE A 18 1.83 -19.94 -18.96
CA ILE A 18 0.64 -19.42 -18.27
C ILE A 18 0.38 -17.95 -18.64
N TYR A 19 1.45 -17.16 -18.74
CA TYR A 19 1.38 -15.73 -19.01
C TYR A 19 2.25 -15.38 -20.22
N CYS A 20 1.86 -14.34 -20.96
CA CYS A 20 2.63 -13.83 -22.09
C CYS A 20 3.93 -13.12 -21.66
N SER A 21 3.99 -12.60 -20.43
CA SER A 21 5.12 -11.87 -19.87
C SER A 21 5.11 -11.89 -18.34
N THR A 22 6.26 -11.58 -17.74
CA THR A 22 6.39 -11.33 -16.30
C THR A 22 5.54 -10.15 -15.86
N SER A 23 5.40 -9.11 -16.70
CA SER A 23 4.52 -7.97 -16.43
C SER A 23 3.05 -8.36 -16.35
N CYS A 24 2.59 -9.26 -17.23
CA CYS A 24 1.21 -9.74 -17.21
C CYS A 24 0.95 -10.62 -15.99
N GLN A 25 1.90 -11.50 -15.63
CA GLN A 25 1.83 -12.24 -14.38
C GLN A 25 1.76 -11.32 -13.15
N ALA A 26 2.58 -10.27 -13.12
CA ALA A 26 2.61 -9.32 -12.02
C ALA A 26 1.30 -8.51 -11.91
N ALA A 27 0.68 -8.16 -13.04
CA ALA A 27 -0.64 -7.52 -13.06
C ALA A 27 -1.70 -8.41 -12.43
N VAL A 28 -1.83 -9.67 -12.87
CA VAL A 28 -2.79 -10.63 -12.29
C VAL A 28 -2.55 -10.84 -10.79
N ARG A 29 -1.29 -10.93 -10.36
CA ARG A 29 -0.95 -11.02 -8.93
C ARG A 29 -1.37 -9.78 -8.15
N ARG A 30 -1.17 -8.57 -8.70
CA ARG A 30 -1.62 -7.32 -8.09
C ARG A 30 -3.14 -7.27 -7.98
N ASP A 31 -3.85 -7.63 -9.03
CA ASP A 31 -5.33 -7.61 -9.04
C ASP A 31 -5.90 -8.59 -8.01
N ALA A 32 -5.33 -9.79 -7.91
CA ALA A 32 -5.69 -10.77 -6.89
C ALA A 32 -5.39 -10.28 -5.47
N ALA A 33 -4.26 -9.59 -5.27
CA ALA A 33 -3.90 -9.01 -3.96
C ALA A 33 -4.82 -7.86 -3.57
N VAL A 34 -5.16 -6.97 -4.52
CA VAL A 34 -6.15 -5.90 -4.31
C VAL A 34 -7.49 -6.52 -3.93
N LYS A 35 -7.96 -7.53 -4.68
CA LYS A 35 -9.23 -8.20 -4.40
C LYS A 35 -9.26 -8.79 -2.98
N ARG A 36 -8.26 -9.60 -2.61
CA ARG A 36 -8.16 -10.17 -1.24
C ARG A 36 -8.19 -9.07 -0.18
N TRP A 37 -7.40 -8.03 -0.37
CA TRP A 37 -7.32 -6.90 0.56
C TRP A 37 -8.68 -6.19 0.72
N LEU A 38 -9.37 -5.89 -0.38
CA LEU A 38 -10.67 -5.22 -0.33
C LEU A 38 -11.75 -6.10 0.33
N GLU A 39 -11.70 -7.41 0.14
CA GLU A 39 -12.71 -8.35 0.67
C GLU A 39 -12.52 -8.63 2.17
N SER A 40 -11.28 -8.81 2.64
CA SER A 40 -11.03 -9.28 4.02
C SER A 40 -10.26 -8.29 4.89
N GLY A 41 -9.67 -7.25 4.30
CA GLY A 41 -8.68 -6.40 4.97
C GLY A 41 -7.33 -7.11 5.20
N ASP A 42 -7.19 -8.38 4.80
CA ASP A 42 -5.94 -9.12 4.96
C ASP A 42 -4.93 -8.68 3.90
N ALA A 43 -3.95 -7.91 4.36
CA ALA A 43 -2.91 -7.36 3.53
C ALA A 43 -1.67 -7.06 4.34
N TRP A 44 -0.54 -7.07 3.64
CA TRP A 44 0.69 -6.48 4.14
C TRP A 44 0.85 -5.08 3.56
N VAL A 45 0.98 -4.07 4.43
CA VAL A 45 1.13 -2.67 4.02
C VAL A 45 2.61 -2.32 3.86
N ASP A 46 2.93 -1.71 2.72
CA ASP A 46 4.29 -1.29 2.34
C ASP A 46 4.29 0.17 1.85
N THR A 47 5.43 0.84 2.01
CA THR A 47 5.67 2.23 1.61
C THR A 47 6.17 2.39 0.16
N ARG A 48 6.66 1.34 -0.50
CA ARG A 48 7.16 1.34 -1.88
C ARG A 48 6.08 1.86 -2.85
N SER A 49 6.49 2.74 -3.76
CA SER A 49 5.62 3.33 -4.80
C SER A 49 4.88 2.28 -5.65
N GLY A 50 5.52 1.14 -5.89
CA GLY A 50 4.98 0.02 -6.67
C GLY A 50 3.98 -0.88 -5.92
N HIS A 51 3.72 -0.64 -4.64
CA HIS A 51 2.85 -1.50 -3.84
C HIS A 51 1.37 -1.35 -4.25
N TYR A 52 0.63 -2.46 -4.33
CA TYR A 52 -0.73 -2.48 -4.87
C TYR A 52 -1.71 -1.61 -4.06
N ILE A 53 -1.63 -1.62 -2.72
CA ILE A 53 -2.44 -0.73 -1.86
C ILE A 53 -2.17 0.73 -2.21
N ARG A 54 -0.90 1.09 -2.34
CA ARG A 54 -0.50 2.48 -2.58
C ARG A 54 -0.98 2.96 -3.96
N GLN A 55 -0.81 2.12 -4.99
CA GLN A 55 -1.33 2.43 -6.33
C GLN A 55 -2.85 2.58 -6.32
N TYR A 56 -3.56 1.68 -5.65
CA TYR A 56 -5.02 1.73 -5.53
C TYR A 56 -5.50 3.01 -4.85
N LEU A 57 -4.91 3.35 -3.69
CA LEU A 57 -5.25 4.59 -2.96
C LEU A 57 -4.92 5.84 -3.78
N SER A 58 -3.76 5.86 -4.45
CA SER A 58 -3.36 7.00 -5.29
C SER A 58 -4.34 7.22 -6.43
N ALA A 59 -4.74 6.15 -7.13
CA ALA A 59 -5.74 6.23 -8.19
C ALA A 59 -7.10 6.71 -7.67
N ALA A 60 -7.55 6.18 -6.53
CA ALA A 60 -8.82 6.58 -5.91
C ALA A 60 -8.83 8.04 -5.41
N GLN A 61 -7.67 8.60 -5.09
CA GLN A 61 -7.51 9.98 -4.61
C GLN A 61 -7.02 10.95 -5.70
N ALA A 62 -6.99 10.52 -6.97
CA ALA A 62 -6.45 11.31 -8.08
C ALA A 62 -5.02 11.84 -7.82
N GLY A 63 -4.20 11.08 -7.08
CA GLY A 63 -2.83 11.46 -6.73
C GLY A 63 -2.71 12.59 -5.70
N ARG A 64 -3.80 12.97 -5.02
CA ARG A 64 -3.84 14.08 -4.06
C ARG A 64 -3.90 13.62 -2.61
N CYS A 65 -3.49 14.50 -1.69
CA CYS A 65 -3.56 14.24 -0.25
C CYS A 65 -5.02 14.09 0.19
N ALA A 66 -5.34 13.06 0.97
CA ALA A 66 -6.70 12.85 1.47
C ALA A 66 -7.18 13.85 2.55
N ILE A 67 -6.30 14.74 3.03
CA ILE A 67 -6.63 15.73 4.06
C ILE A 67 -6.69 17.13 3.45
N CYS A 68 -5.60 17.58 2.83
CA CYS A 68 -5.50 18.95 2.31
C CYS A 68 -5.74 19.06 0.80
N GLU A 69 -6.01 17.95 0.12
CA GLU A 69 -6.19 17.88 -1.34
C GLU A 69 -4.99 18.39 -2.16
N GLY A 70 -3.84 18.64 -1.55
CA GLY A 70 -2.65 19.11 -2.28
C GLY A 70 -2.09 18.06 -3.25
N ASP A 71 -1.55 18.53 -4.37
CA ASP A 71 -1.01 17.73 -5.49
C ASP A 71 0.32 17.01 -5.19
N GLY A 72 0.77 17.05 -3.94
CA GLY A 72 2.00 16.39 -3.53
C GLY A 72 3.25 17.02 -4.11
N VAL A 73 3.29 18.36 -4.22
CA VAL A 73 4.50 19.12 -4.57
C VAL A 73 4.84 20.06 -3.41
N TRP A 74 6.12 20.14 -3.07
CA TRP A 74 6.66 21.09 -2.10
C TRP A 74 8.02 21.59 -2.57
N LEU A 75 8.22 22.91 -2.60
CA LEU A 75 9.44 23.54 -3.15
C LEU A 75 9.79 23.01 -4.55
N ASN A 76 8.79 22.89 -5.43
CA ASN A 76 8.91 22.34 -6.79
C ASN A 76 9.41 20.88 -6.88
N LEU A 77 9.40 20.14 -5.77
CA LEU A 77 9.79 18.73 -5.71
C LEU A 77 8.60 17.85 -5.31
N PRO A 78 8.50 16.62 -5.84
CA PRO A 78 7.43 15.70 -5.49
C PRO A 78 7.57 15.21 -4.04
N LEU A 79 6.47 15.25 -3.31
CA LEU A 79 6.32 14.65 -1.99
C LEU A 79 6.02 13.17 -2.12
N THR A 80 6.65 12.36 -1.27
CA THR A 80 6.22 10.98 -1.07
C THR A 80 5.09 10.96 -0.06
N PHE A 81 3.87 10.67 -0.50
CA PHE A 81 2.75 10.48 0.42
C PHE A 81 3.00 9.31 1.36
N VAL A 82 2.41 9.38 2.55
CA VAL A 82 2.42 8.34 3.59
C VAL A 82 1.14 7.54 3.47
N VAL A 83 1.22 6.22 3.61
CA VAL A 83 0.02 5.39 3.83
C VAL A 83 -0.34 5.52 5.30
N ASP A 84 -1.42 6.23 5.57
CA ASP A 84 -1.92 6.52 6.91
C ASP A 84 -3.07 5.60 7.28
N HIS A 85 -3.03 5.11 8.52
CA HIS A 85 -4.11 4.39 9.19
C HIS A 85 -4.89 5.40 10.02
N ILE A 86 -6.15 5.66 9.66
CA ILE A 86 -6.97 6.72 10.28
C ILE A 86 -7.09 6.52 11.80
N ASP A 87 -7.28 5.28 12.24
CA ASP A 87 -7.36 4.90 13.65
C ASP A 87 -6.00 4.75 14.35
N GLY A 88 -4.89 4.90 13.62
CA GLY A 88 -3.53 4.70 14.10
C GLY A 88 -3.16 3.24 14.38
N ASN A 89 -4.03 2.26 14.14
CA ASN A 89 -3.76 0.84 14.35
C ASN A 89 -3.13 0.22 13.09
N PRO A 90 -1.83 -0.15 13.11
CA PRO A 90 -1.13 -0.67 11.93
C PRO A 90 -1.62 -2.07 11.49
N SER A 91 -2.46 -2.73 12.28
CA SER A 91 -3.08 -4.02 11.93
C SER A 91 -4.45 -3.87 11.28
N ASN A 92 -5.09 -2.69 11.37
CA ASN A 92 -6.39 -2.44 10.75
C ASN A 92 -6.21 -2.00 9.30
N ASN A 93 -6.00 -2.97 8.41
CA ASN A 93 -5.71 -2.69 7.00
C ASN A 93 -6.97 -2.56 6.14
N ARG A 94 -8.17 -2.36 6.71
CA ARG A 94 -9.38 -2.19 5.91
C ARG A 94 -9.28 -0.96 5.01
N ARG A 95 -9.90 -1.02 3.82
CA ARG A 95 -9.80 0.05 2.81
C ARG A 95 -10.22 1.40 3.37
N GLU A 96 -11.31 1.44 4.10
CA GLU A 96 -11.88 2.63 4.74
C GLU A 96 -10.97 3.24 5.80
N ASN A 97 -10.08 2.44 6.41
CA ASN A 97 -9.12 2.91 7.40
C ASN A 97 -7.79 3.40 6.77
N LEU A 98 -7.59 3.17 5.47
CA LEU A 98 -6.35 3.52 4.78
C LEU A 98 -6.54 4.71 3.83
N ARG A 99 -5.59 5.65 3.90
CA ARG A 99 -5.53 6.81 2.99
C ARG A 99 -4.09 7.20 2.67
N LEU A 100 -3.90 7.93 1.58
CA LEU A 100 -2.63 8.60 1.30
C LEU A 100 -2.69 10.06 1.75
N ILE A 101 -1.72 10.48 2.55
CA ILE A 101 -1.59 11.86 3.02
C ILE A 101 -0.19 12.39 2.77
N CYS A 102 -0.03 13.70 2.65
CA CYS A 102 1.28 14.32 2.52
C CYS A 102 2.03 14.33 3.88
N PRO A 103 3.37 14.40 3.89
CA PRO A 103 4.16 14.44 5.12
C PRO A 103 3.79 15.62 6.06
N ASN A 104 3.35 16.74 5.48
CA ASN A 104 2.93 17.90 6.27
C ASN A 104 1.64 17.63 7.04
N CYS A 105 0.66 16.96 6.43
CA CYS A 105 -0.57 16.55 7.11
C CYS A 105 -0.30 15.41 8.11
N ASP A 106 0.51 14.42 7.74
CA ASP A 106 0.92 13.32 8.64
C ASP A 106 1.51 13.85 9.95
N SER A 107 2.41 14.84 9.88
CA SER A 107 3.06 15.42 11.06
C SER A 107 2.10 16.14 12.03
N GLN A 108 0.89 16.45 11.59
CA GLN A 108 -0.14 17.13 12.39
C GLN A 108 -1.13 16.16 13.06
N LEU A 109 -1.10 14.87 12.68
CA LEU A 109 -2.02 13.89 13.26
C LEU A 109 -1.71 13.62 14.74
N SER A 110 -2.76 13.31 15.50
CA SER A 110 -2.65 12.77 16.87
C SER A 110 -2.01 11.38 16.88
N THR A 111 -2.11 10.64 15.77
CA THR A 111 -1.48 9.33 15.54
C THR A 111 -0.04 9.44 15.00
N TYR A 112 0.55 10.64 14.94
CA TYR A 112 1.90 10.81 14.42
C TYR A 112 2.97 10.28 15.38
N LYS A 113 3.74 9.28 14.93
CA LYS A 113 4.93 8.73 15.61
C LYS A 113 4.67 8.47 17.11
N GLY A 114 5.44 9.11 17.99
CA GLY A 114 5.37 8.93 19.44
C GLY A 114 4.09 9.45 20.09
N ARG A 115 3.23 10.18 19.35
CA ARG A 115 1.89 10.56 19.81
C ARG A 115 0.91 9.39 19.78
N ASN A 116 1.14 8.40 18.91
CA ASN A 116 0.34 7.18 18.80
C ASN A 116 0.65 6.16 19.91
N ARG A 117 0.55 6.59 21.16
CA ARG A 117 0.83 5.76 22.32
C ARG A 117 -0.31 4.77 22.52
N GLY A 118 0.02 3.48 22.58
CA GLY A 118 -0.95 2.40 22.83
C GLY A 118 -1.38 1.65 21.57
N SER A 119 -1.45 2.32 20.42
CA SER A 119 -1.90 1.70 19.15
C SER A 119 -0.77 1.35 18.19
N GLY A 120 0.49 1.47 18.62
CA GLY A 120 1.65 1.08 17.83
C GLY A 120 1.79 -0.46 17.66
N ARG A 121 2.80 -0.89 16.89
CA ARG A 121 3.03 -2.33 16.62
C ARG A 121 3.34 -3.09 17.92
N HIS A 122 2.44 -3.99 18.32
CA HIS A 122 2.59 -4.83 19.52
C HIS A 122 3.93 -5.60 19.52
N SER A 123 4.34 -6.12 18.37
CA SER A 123 5.60 -6.86 18.21
C SER A 123 6.85 -6.04 18.58
N ARG A 124 6.83 -4.70 18.45
CA ARG A 124 7.93 -3.85 18.90
C ARG A 124 7.98 -3.75 20.42
N ARG A 125 6.82 -3.64 21.07
CA ARG A 125 6.75 -3.61 22.54
C ARG A 125 7.24 -4.93 23.13
N GLN A 126 6.82 -6.06 22.56
CA GLN A 126 7.28 -7.37 23.01
C GLN A 126 8.80 -7.49 22.90
N ARG A 127 9.39 -7.13 21.76
CA ARG A 127 10.86 -7.14 21.60
C ARG A 127 11.61 -6.32 22.65
N TYR A 128 11.11 -5.13 23.00
CA TYR A 128 11.72 -4.32 24.04
C TYR A 128 11.55 -4.93 25.44
N ALA A 129 10.40 -5.53 25.73
CA ALA A 129 10.17 -6.27 26.97
C ALA A 129 11.10 -7.49 27.09
N ASP A 130 11.41 -8.14 25.96
CA ASP A 130 12.34 -9.27 25.88
C ASP A 130 13.83 -8.83 25.92
N GLY A 131 14.11 -7.53 26.12
CA GLY A 131 15.49 -7.00 26.17
C GLY A 131 16.20 -6.94 24.82
N GLN A 132 15.49 -7.17 23.70
CA GLN A 132 16.07 -7.20 22.36
C GLN A 132 16.04 -5.80 21.73
N SER A 133 17.02 -4.95 22.08
CA SER A 133 17.36 -3.79 21.27
C SER A 133 18.15 -4.23 20.02
N PHE A 134 18.18 -3.37 18.99
CA PHE A 134 19.09 -3.59 17.87
C PHE A 134 20.55 -3.50 18.33
#